data_AF-A0A366DVY4-F1
#
_entry.id   AF-A0A366DVY4-F1
#
_cell.length_a   1.000
_cell.length_b   1.000
_cell.length_c   1.000
_cell.angle_alpha   90.00
_cell.angle_beta   90.00
_cell.angle_gamma   90.00
#
_symmetry.space_group_name_H-M   'P 1'
#
loop_
_entity.id
_entity.type
_entity.pdbx_description
1 polymer ?
#
loop_
_entity_poly.entity_id
_entity_poly.type
_entity_poly.pdbx_seq_one_letter_code
_entity_poly.pdbx_strand_id
1 'polypeptide(L)'
;MQPAAHAVVASFLHNVAPREAVTQQAKKQTKSLRLRKRAEFLAVRTGEKRRGKYFLMEVKTRDEATSKQAKTGDTPRIGFTVTKKNGNAVIRNRIRRRLKAAAALSEAVMAPQTDYVIVARREALNAPFSALTRELNRRFK
;
A
#
# COMPACT_ATOMS: atom_id res chain seq x y z
N MET A 1 6.75 -34.33 71.41
CA MET A 1 6.22 -32.96 71.42
C MET A 1 5.78 -32.61 70.00
N GLN A 2 4.47 -32.45 69.78
CA GLN A 2 3.95 -31.69 68.62
C GLN A 2 4.02 -30.17 68.96
N PRO A 3 3.63 -29.17 68.12
CA PRO A 3 2.93 -29.27 66.82
C PRO A 3 3.25 -28.20 65.74
N ALA A 4 2.57 -28.39 64.60
CA ALA A 4 1.92 -27.37 63.74
C ALA A 4 2.76 -26.34 62.96
N ALA A 5 2.57 -26.35 61.63
CA ALA A 5 1.94 -25.23 60.93
C ALA A 5 1.60 -25.55 59.46
N HIS A 6 0.32 -25.37 59.10
CA HIS A 6 -0.21 -24.60 57.95
C HIS A 6 0.30 -24.92 56.52
N ALA A 7 -0.49 -24.98 55.46
CA ALA A 7 -1.91 -24.75 55.23
C ALA A 7 -2.29 -25.33 53.86
N VAL A 8 -3.57 -25.67 53.73
CA VAL A 8 -4.28 -26.06 52.51
C VAL A 8 -4.26 -24.91 51.49
N VAL A 9 -3.90 -25.19 50.22
CA VAL A 9 -4.23 -24.35 49.06
C VAL A 9 -4.63 -25.31 47.92
N ALA A 10 -5.91 -25.69 47.87
CA ALA A 10 -6.92 -25.07 46.99
C ALA A 10 -6.68 -25.36 45.50
N SER A 11 -7.22 -26.50 45.08
CA SER A 11 -7.68 -26.77 43.73
C SER A 11 -8.59 -25.65 43.24
N PHE A 12 -8.14 -24.87 42.25
CA PHE A 12 -8.98 -23.95 41.50
C PHE A 12 -8.83 -24.21 40.01
N LEU A 13 -9.74 -25.04 39.51
CA LEU A 13 -10.19 -25.05 38.13
C LEU A 13 -10.78 -23.67 37.83
N HIS A 14 -9.99 -22.78 37.24
CA HIS A 14 -10.50 -21.61 36.52
C HIS A 14 -10.28 -21.82 35.02
N ASN A 15 -11.28 -22.45 34.43
CA ASN A 15 -11.98 -21.98 33.23
C ASN A 15 -11.26 -20.84 32.47
N VAL A 16 -10.30 -21.19 31.61
CA VAL A 16 -9.85 -20.28 30.55
C VAL A 16 -10.74 -20.55 29.35
N ALA A 17 -11.80 -19.75 29.24
CA ALA A 17 -12.63 -19.71 28.05
C ALA A 17 -11.76 -19.50 26.79
N PRO A 18 -12.12 -20.13 25.65
CA PRO A 18 -11.37 -19.97 24.41
C PRO A 18 -11.46 -18.50 23.96
N ARG A 19 -10.32 -17.82 23.86
CA ARG A 19 -10.24 -16.51 23.20
C ARG A 19 -10.56 -16.71 21.72
N GLU A 20 -11.84 -16.51 21.43
CA GLU A 20 -12.48 -16.28 20.15
C GLU A 20 -11.51 -15.94 19.01
N ALA A 21 -11.53 -16.82 18.01
CA ALA A 21 -11.36 -16.53 16.58
C ALA A 21 -10.97 -15.09 16.24
N VAL A 22 -9.68 -14.77 16.33
CA VAL A 22 -9.13 -13.74 15.46
C VAL A 22 -9.07 -14.38 14.07
N THR A 23 -10.18 -14.32 13.35
CA THR A 23 -10.27 -14.63 11.93
C THR A 23 -9.41 -13.62 11.18
N GLN A 24 -8.09 -13.80 11.26
CA GLN A 24 -7.14 -13.16 10.37
C GLN A 24 -7.35 -13.81 9.02
N GLN A 25 -8.33 -13.31 8.28
CA GLN A 25 -8.33 -13.46 6.83
C GLN A 25 -7.00 -12.84 6.37
N ALA A 26 -5.98 -13.69 6.20
CA ALA A 26 -4.72 -13.32 5.60
C ALA A 26 -5.08 -12.68 4.26
N LYS A 27 -5.04 -11.34 4.20
CA LYS A 27 -5.27 -10.59 2.98
C LYS A 27 -4.33 -11.18 1.94
N LYS A 28 -4.89 -11.90 0.97
CA LYS A 28 -4.18 -12.41 -0.19
C LYS A 28 -3.33 -11.24 -0.70
N GLN A 29 -2.02 -11.41 -0.76
CA GLN A 29 -1.09 -10.36 -1.19
C GLN A 29 -1.38 -10.07 -2.66
N THR A 30 -2.38 -9.25 -2.95
CA THR A 30 -2.83 -9.00 -4.32
C THR A 30 -1.86 -8.03 -4.94
N LYS A 31 -0.99 -8.57 -5.81
CA LYS A 31 -0.04 -7.76 -6.56
C LYS A 31 -0.78 -6.70 -7.36
N SER A 32 -0.32 -5.46 -7.28
CA SER A 32 -0.93 -4.38 -8.05
C SER A 32 -0.80 -4.62 -9.56
N LEU A 33 -1.86 -4.34 -10.31
CA LEU A 33 -1.83 -4.36 -11.77
C LEU A 33 -1.24 -3.04 -12.31
N ARG A 34 -0.88 -3.01 -13.59
CA ARG A 34 -0.27 -1.83 -14.21
C ARG A 34 -1.26 -1.07 -15.09
N LEU A 35 -1.31 0.25 -14.97
CA LEU A 35 -1.95 1.13 -15.96
C LEU A 35 -1.10 1.18 -17.24
N ARG A 36 -1.71 0.89 -18.39
CA ARG A 36 -1.02 0.72 -19.68
C ARG A 36 -1.47 1.75 -20.71
N LYS A 37 -2.76 2.05 -20.79
CA LYS A 37 -3.35 2.88 -21.85
C LYS A 37 -3.39 4.34 -21.44
N ARG A 38 -3.15 5.26 -22.38
CA ARG A 38 -3.23 6.71 -22.13
C ARG A 38 -4.58 7.14 -21.53
N ALA A 39 -5.68 6.58 -22.02
CA ALA A 39 -7.02 6.88 -21.51
C ALA A 39 -7.16 6.56 -20.02
N GLU A 40 -6.53 5.50 -19.53
CA GLU A 40 -6.53 5.15 -18.10
C GLU A 40 -5.79 6.21 -17.28
N PHE A 41 -4.62 6.66 -17.74
CA PHE A 41 -3.89 7.75 -17.06
C PHE A 41 -4.69 9.06 -17.05
N LEU A 42 -5.40 9.38 -18.14
CA LEU A 42 -6.24 10.58 -18.20
C LEU A 42 -7.44 10.47 -17.25
N ALA A 43 -8.05 9.29 -17.14
CA ALA A 43 -9.17 9.06 -16.24
C ALA A 43 -8.78 9.28 -14.77
N VAL A 44 -7.58 8.88 -14.35
CA VAL A 44 -7.10 9.06 -12.97
C VAL A 44 -6.82 10.53 -12.63
N ARG A 45 -6.45 11.37 -13.61
CA ARG A 45 -6.17 12.80 -13.40
C ARG A 45 -7.35 13.61 -12.86
N THR A 46 -8.58 13.13 -13.07
CA THR A 46 -9.80 13.76 -12.56
C THR A 46 -10.10 13.37 -11.12
N GLY A 47 -9.30 12.46 -10.53
CA GLY A 47 -9.45 12.01 -9.16
C GLY A 47 -8.76 12.91 -8.14
N GLU A 48 -8.63 12.38 -6.92
CA GLU A 48 -7.99 13.04 -5.78
C GLU A 48 -6.49 13.26 -6.04
N LYS A 49 -5.94 14.38 -5.55
CA LYS A 49 -4.53 14.75 -5.73
C LYS A 49 -3.81 14.87 -4.38
N ARG A 50 -2.99 13.88 -4.07
CA ARG A 50 -2.16 13.84 -2.86
C ARG A 50 -0.76 14.38 -3.16
N ARG A 51 -0.54 15.65 -2.84
CA ARG A 51 0.74 16.34 -3.10
C ARG A 51 1.84 15.87 -2.15
N GLY A 52 3.07 15.86 -2.61
CA GLY A 52 4.23 15.47 -1.82
C GLY A 52 5.54 16.03 -2.37
N LYS A 53 6.57 15.98 -1.52
CA LYS A 53 7.92 16.48 -1.84
C LYS A 53 8.53 15.76 -3.04
N TYR A 54 8.40 14.43 -3.09
CA TYR A 54 9.06 13.59 -4.11
C TYR A 54 8.17 13.28 -5.32
N PHE A 55 6.85 13.33 -5.15
CA PHE A 55 5.88 13.03 -6.20
C PHE A 55 4.50 13.62 -5.86
N LEU A 56 3.70 13.83 -6.88
CA LEU A 56 2.25 13.95 -6.76
C LEU A 56 1.65 12.55 -6.98
N MET A 57 0.65 12.18 -6.19
CA MET A 57 -0.14 10.97 -6.41
C MET A 57 -1.56 11.37 -6.80
N GLU A 58 -2.01 10.92 -7.95
CA GLU A 58 -3.39 11.02 -8.41
C GLU A 58 -4.10 9.70 -8.11
N VAL A 59 -5.28 9.75 -7.50
CA VAL A 59 -6.00 8.58 -6.99
C VAL A 59 -7.44 8.61 -7.48
N LYS A 60 -7.92 7.50 -8.02
CA LYS A 60 -9.33 7.37 -8.42
C LYS A 60 -9.85 5.98 -8.11
N THR A 61 -10.86 5.91 -7.26
CA THR A 61 -11.64 4.70 -7.02
C THR A 61 -12.51 4.40 -8.23
N ARG A 62 -12.62 3.14 -8.59
CA ARG A 62 -13.50 2.65 -9.66
C ARG A 62 -14.72 2.01 -9.04
N ASP A 63 -15.86 2.11 -9.72
CA ASP A 63 -17.03 1.31 -9.38
C ASP A 63 -16.85 -0.15 -9.84
N GLU A 64 -17.79 -0.99 -9.42
CA GLU A 64 -17.78 -2.42 -9.73
C GLU A 64 -17.90 -2.67 -11.24
N ALA A 65 -18.74 -1.90 -11.93
CA ALA A 65 -18.90 -1.96 -13.38
C ALA A 65 -17.53 -1.77 -14.06
N THR A 66 -16.88 -0.62 -13.83
CA THR A 66 -15.58 -0.26 -14.41
C THR A 66 -14.52 -1.30 -14.10
N SER A 67 -14.54 -1.85 -12.89
CA SER A 67 -13.61 -2.91 -12.46
C SER A 67 -13.83 -4.23 -13.21
N LYS A 68 -15.09 -4.58 -13.50
CA LYS A 68 -15.46 -5.74 -14.35
C LYS A 68 -15.06 -5.53 -15.80
N GLN A 69 -15.38 -4.37 -16.40
CA GLN A 69 -15.01 -4.10 -17.80
C GLN A 69 -13.48 -4.06 -18.00
N ALA A 70 -12.74 -3.56 -17.02
CA ALA A 70 -11.27 -3.58 -17.05
C ALA A 70 -10.67 -4.97 -16.77
N LYS A 71 -11.47 -5.98 -16.39
CA LYS A 71 -11.03 -7.32 -15.97
C LYS A 71 -10.01 -7.28 -14.83
N THR A 72 -10.19 -6.37 -13.88
CA THR A 72 -9.26 -6.19 -12.75
C THR A 72 -9.81 -6.70 -11.43
N GLY A 73 -11.13 -6.86 -11.34
CA GLY A 73 -11.81 -7.07 -10.06
C GLY A 73 -11.37 -6.02 -9.05
N ASP A 74 -11.13 -6.47 -7.82
CA ASP A 74 -10.73 -5.59 -6.72
C ASP A 74 -9.25 -5.20 -6.73
N THR A 75 -8.48 -5.67 -7.71
CA THR A 75 -7.04 -5.45 -7.74
C THR A 75 -6.73 -3.97 -8.05
N PRO A 76 -5.96 -3.28 -7.19
CA PRO A 76 -5.52 -1.92 -7.47
C PRO A 76 -4.60 -1.86 -8.68
N ARG A 77 -4.57 -0.71 -9.36
CA ARG A 77 -3.65 -0.47 -10.49
C ARG A 77 -2.74 0.71 -10.22
N ILE A 78 -1.53 0.63 -10.75
CA ILE A 78 -0.52 1.69 -10.61
C ILE A 78 0.12 2.10 -11.94
N GLY A 79 0.31 3.40 -12.10
CA GLY A 79 1.01 4.04 -13.22
C GLY A 79 2.09 5.01 -12.73
N PHE A 80 3.14 5.20 -13.54
CA PHE A 80 4.24 6.11 -13.23
C PHE A 80 4.48 7.08 -14.38
N THR A 81 4.43 8.38 -14.07
CA THR A 81 4.75 9.46 -14.99
C THR A 81 6.05 10.13 -14.57
N VAL A 82 7.04 10.14 -15.48
CA VAL A 82 8.31 10.87 -15.29
C VAL A 82 8.54 11.76 -16.50
N THR A 83 8.48 13.07 -16.29
CA THR A 83 8.46 14.08 -17.36
C THR A 83 9.88 14.37 -17.87
N LYS A 84 9.99 15.00 -19.06
CA LYS A 84 11.28 15.48 -19.60
C LYS A 84 11.96 16.49 -18.66
N LYS A 85 11.18 17.26 -17.88
CA LYS A 85 11.69 18.23 -16.89
C LYS A 85 12.53 17.57 -15.78
N ASN A 86 12.36 16.28 -15.54
CA ASN A 86 13.13 15.57 -14.52
C ASN A 86 14.57 15.27 -14.96
N GLY A 87 14.90 15.38 -16.26
CA GLY A 87 16.24 15.15 -16.80
C GLY A 87 16.26 14.23 -18.03
N ASN A 88 17.46 13.79 -18.42
CA ASN A 88 17.68 12.89 -19.55
C ASN A 88 17.07 11.49 -19.31
N ALA A 89 17.14 10.62 -20.33
CA ALA A 89 16.57 9.27 -20.26
C ALA A 89 17.10 8.44 -19.07
N VAL A 90 18.40 8.53 -18.78
CA VAL A 90 19.04 7.81 -17.68
C VAL A 90 18.45 8.24 -16.33
N ILE A 91 18.35 9.55 -16.10
CA ILE A 91 17.77 10.10 -14.87
C ILE A 91 16.30 9.68 -14.73
N ARG A 92 15.50 9.81 -15.79
CA ARG A 92 14.08 9.43 -15.75
C ARG A 92 13.89 7.93 -15.45
N ASN A 93 14.71 7.08 -16.06
CA ASN A 93 14.66 5.64 -15.85
C ASN A 93 15.09 5.26 -14.43
N ARG A 94 16.09 5.95 -13.87
CA ARG A 94 16.49 5.77 -12.47
C ARG A 94 15.38 6.16 -11.50
N ILE A 95 14.73 7.30 -11.71
CA ILE A 95 13.57 7.73 -10.90
C ILE A 95 12.43 6.69 -11.00
N ARG A 96 12.06 6.28 -12.22
CA ARG A 96 10.99 5.31 -12.44
C ARG A 96 11.28 3.97 -11.74
N ARG A 97 12.52 3.47 -11.85
CA ARG A 97 12.96 2.23 -11.20
C ARG A 97 12.87 2.33 -9.68
N ARG A 98 13.35 3.43 -9.09
CA ARG A 98 13.30 3.66 -7.64
C ARG A 98 11.85 3.68 -7.13
N LEU A 99 10.98 4.44 -7.78
CA LEU A 99 9.57 4.54 -7.38
C LEU A 99 8.83 3.22 -7.56
N LYS A 100 9.10 2.47 -8.64
CA LYS A 100 8.50 1.15 -8.86
C LYS A 100 8.91 0.16 -7.77
N ALA A 101 10.20 0.13 -7.41
CA ALA A 101 10.70 -0.74 -6.33
C ALA A 101 10.08 -0.37 -4.98
N ALA A 102 9.99 0.93 -4.65
CA ALA A 102 9.37 1.38 -3.40
C ALA A 102 7.86 1.08 -3.35
N ALA A 103 7.15 1.25 -4.47
CA ALA A 103 5.72 0.94 -4.57
C ALA A 103 5.44 -0.56 -4.43
N ALA A 104 6.29 -1.43 -4.97
CA ALA A 104 6.16 -2.88 -4.81
C ALA A 104 6.21 -3.32 -3.32
N LEU A 105 6.97 -2.59 -2.48
CA LEU A 105 7.01 -2.83 -1.03
C LEU A 105 5.79 -2.26 -0.28
N SER A 106 4.94 -1.49 -0.96
CA SER A 106 3.84 -0.74 -0.38
C SER A 106 2.47 -1.20 -0.91
N GLU A 107 2.40 -2.32 -1.64
CA GLU A 107 1.17 -2.77 -2.31
C GLU A 107 0.08 -3.21 -1.31
N ALA A 108 0.48 -3.75 -0.16
CA ALA A 108 -0.46 -4.25 0.86
C ALA A 108 -1.38 -3.18 1.46
N VAL A 109 -0.99 -1.90 1.36
CA VAL A 109 -1.78 -0.77 1.88
C VAL A 109 -2.60 -0.06 0.80
N MET A 110 -2.56 -0.52 -0.45
CA MET A 110 -3.39 0.05 -1.52
C MET A 110 -4.86 -0.33 -1.32
N ALA A 111 -5.75 0.66 -1.45
CA ALA A 111 -7.18 0.41 -1.46
C ALA A 111 -7.61 -0.44 -2.67
N PRO A 112 -8.57 -1.38 -2.50
CA PRO A 112 -9.13 -2.17 -3.59
C PRO A 112 -9.80 -1.27 -4.63
N GLN A 113 -9.96 -1.79 -5.85
CA GLN A 113 -10.63 -1.11 -6.97
C GLN A 113 -10.07 0.29 -7.31
N THR A 114 -8.88 0.63 -6.82
CA THR A 114 -8.34 1.99 -6.91
C THR A 114 -7.19 2.06 -7.90
N ASP A 115 -7.20 3.12 -8.72
CA ASP A 115 -6.13 3.45 -9.65
C ASP A 115 -5.25 4.57 -9.09
N TYR A 116 -3.95 4.35 -9.13
CA TYR A 116 -2.93 5.28 -8.66
C TYR A 116 -2.02 5.71 -9.81
N VAL A 117 -1.82 7.01 -9.99
CA VAL A 117 -0.78 7.55 -10.88
C VAL A 117 0.21 8.36 -10.07
N ILE A 118 1.46 7.92 -10.05
CA ILE A 118 2.57 8.63 -9.40
C ILE A 118 3.24 9.52 -10.45
N VAL A 119 3.12 10.83 -10.27
CA VAL A 119 3.81 11.85 -11.07
C VAL A 119 5.07 12.27 -10.33
N ALA A 120 6.22 11.79 -10.82
CA ALA A 120 7.50 11.96 -10.16
C ALA A 120 8.03 13.39 -10.25
N ARG A 121 8.61 13.87 -9.16
CA ARG A 121 9.40 15.11 -9.12
C ARG A 121 10.90 14.78 -9.15
N ARG A 122 11.74 15.78 -9.40
CA ARG A 122 13.19 15.57 -9.58
C ARG A 122 13.87 15.12 -8.28
N GLU A 123 13.33 15.57 -7.15
CA GLU A 123 13.73 15.26 -5.79
C GLU A 123 13.70 13.74 -5.50
N ALA A 124 12.84 12.97 -6.19
CA ALA A 124 12.81 11.52 -6.06
C ALA A 124 14.10 10.81 -6.50
N LEU A 125 14.95 11.47 -7.29
CA LEU A 125 16.23 10.93 -7.75
C LEU A 125 17.19 10.70 -6.58
N ASN A 126 17.28 11.66 -5.67
CA ASN A 126 18.27 11.71 -4.59
C ASN A 126 17.65 11.43 -3.21
N ALA A 127 16.32 11.36 -3.10
CA ALA A 127 15.63 10.99 -1.87
C ALA A 127 16.12 9.63 -1.35
N PRO A 128 16.37 9.46 -0.04
CA PRO A 128 16.61 8.14 0.54
C PRO A 128 15.51 7.15 0.17
N PHE A 129 15.87 5.90 -0.14
CA PHE A 129 14.87 4.91 -0.58
C PHE A 129 13.80 4.66 0.49
N SER A 130 14.20 4.60 1.76
CA SER A 130 13.29 4.50 2.91
C SER A 130 12.30 5.66 2.99
N ALA A 131 12.71 6.88 2.61
CA ALA A 131 11.82 8.03 2.57
C ALA A 131 10.78 7.89 1.45
N LEU A 132 11.14 7.36 0.27
CA LEU A 132 10.19 7.09 -0.81
C LEU A 132 9.14 6.05 -0.37
N THR A 133 9.57 4.94 0.22
CA THR A 133 8.67 3.89 0.71
C THR A 133 7.73 4.41 1.79
N ARG A 134 8.25 5.17 2.77
CA ARG A 134 7.43 5.79 3.82
C ARG A 134 6.38 6.76 3.25
N GLU A 135 6.78 7.61 2.31
CA GLU A 135 5.87 8.58 1.70
C GLU A 135 4.80 7.92 0.83
N LEU A 136 5.10 6.76 0.22
CA LEU A 136 4.13 5.94 -0.51
C LEU A 136 3.16 5.26 0.44
N ASN A 137 3.65 4.60 1.49
CA ASN A 137 2.81 3.97 2.52
C ASN A 137 1.85 4.96 3.16
N ARG A 138 2.30 6.19 3.44
CA ARG A 138 1.42 7.24 4.00
C ARG A 138 0.34 7.70 3.02
N ARG A 139 0.60 7.64 1.71
CA ARG A 139 -0.30 8.16 0.67
C ARG A 139 -1.16 7.11 -0.03
N PHE A 140 -0.92 5.81 0.15
CA PHE A 140 -1.82 4.77 -0.36
C PHE A 140 -3.03 4.51 0.53
N LYS A 141 -2.93 4.85 1.82
CA LYS A 141 -4.04 4.84 2.76
C LYS A 141 -5.09 5.90 2.42
#